data_AF-A0A423V9I2-F1
#
_entry.id   AF-A0A423V9I2-F1
#
_cell.length_a   1.000
_cell.length_b   1.000
_cell.length_c   1.000
_cell.angle_alpha   90.00
_cell.angle_beta   90.00
_cell.angle_gamma   90.00
#
_symmetry.space_group_name_H-M   'P 1'
#
loop_
_entity.id
_entity.type
_entity.pdbx_description
1 polymer ?
#
loop_
_entity_poly.entity_id
_entity_poly.type
_entity_poly.pdbx_seq_one_letter_code
_entity_poly.pdbx_strand_id
1 'polypeptide(L)'
;MSMMEFGQRLLPRVVDHYTQTHPSRVYATIPASATDLSNGFRDVTMAKLAAILEGILGVGHLNAIAYIGPADIRYAAMFLAAVQCGYKNEGLVIRSECRALFYSEEMGMVSEALSSSQLPGVVMKTVPSLDELLPTPEDTAHYRYEKTFDEARDEPCLILHSSGSTGDPKLVTT
;
A
#
# COMPACT_ATOMS: atom_id res chain seq x y z
N MET A 1 20.35 -9.50 -17.80
CA MET A 1 19.15 -8.71 -17.46
C MET A 1 18.05 -9.12 -18.42
N SER A 2 17.00 -9.78 -17.96
CA SER A 2 15.85 -10.04 -18.85
C SER A 2 15.09 -8.74 -19.05
N MET A 3 14.87 -8.37 -20.31
CA MET A 3 13.99 -7.27 -20.69
C MET A 3 12.58 -7.59 -20.16
N MET A 4 11.91 -6.65 -19.49
CA MET A 4 10.52 -6.85 -19.09
C MET A 4 9.66 -7.00 -20.34
N GLU A 5 9.00 -8.14 -20.51
CA GLU A 5 8.07 -8.33 -21.62
C GLU A 5 6.85 -7.43 -21.46
N PHE A 6 6.42 -6.82 -22.56
CA PHE A 6 5.21 -6.00 -22.57
C PHE A 6 3.99 -6.85 -22.19
N GLY A 7 3.14 -6.33 -21.31
CA GLY A 7 1.94 -7.03 -20.82
C GLY A 7 2.19 -8.03 -19.68
N GLN A 8 3.44 -8.33 -19.33
CA GLN A 8 3.79 -9.31 -18.29
C GLN A 8 4.52 -8.69 -17.08
N ARG A 9 4.24 -7.41 -16.81
CA ARG A 9 4.93 -6.66 -15.74
C ARG A 9 4.11 -6.70 -14.46
N LEU A 10 4.70 -7.28 -13.42
CA LEU A 10 4.16 -7.22 -12.06
C LEU A 10 4.59 -5.91 -11.40
N LEU A 11 3.66 -5.22 -10.76
CA LEU A 11 3.91 -3.89 -10.16
C LEU A 11 5.08 -3.88 -9.16
N PRO A 12 5.22 -4.86 -8.23
CA PRO A 12 6.40 -4.94 -7.37
C PRO A 12 7.71 -5.02 -8.16
N ARG A 13 7.77 -5.86 -9.21
CA ARG A 13 8.98 -5.98 -10.04
C ARG A 13 9.31 -4.70 -10.80
N VAL A 14 8.31 -3.89 -11.14
CA VAL A 14 8.54 -2.56 -11.75
C VAL A 14 9.25 -1.64 -10.76
N VAL A 15 8.86 -1.66 -9.48
CA VAL A 15 9.56 -0.92 -8.42
C VAL A 15 11.00 -1.45 -8.30
N ASP A 16 11.20 -2.76 -8.11
CA ASP A 16 12.53 -3.38 -8.01
C ASP A 16 13.45 -2.97 -9.17
N HIS A 17 12.92 -3.03 -10.39
CA HIS A 17 13.67 -2.69 -11.60
C HIS A 17 14.12 -1.23 -11.63
N TYR A 18 13.22 -0.29 -11.34
CA TYR A 18 13.60 1.12 -11.38
C TYR A 18 14.44 1.53 -10.18
N THR A 19 14.25 0.93 -9.00
CA THR A 19 15.17 1.13 -7.87
C THR A 19 16.59 0.71 -8.23
N GLN A 20 16.77 -0.36 -9.02
CA GLN A 20 18.10 -0.83 -9.44
C GLN A 20 18.69 -0.07 -10.64
N THR A 21 17.85 0.34 -11.60
CA THR A 21 18.32 0.90 -12.87
C THR A 21 18.24 2.43 -12.95
N HIS A 22 17.25 3.02 -12.29
CA HIS A 22 16.97 4.46 -12.32
C HIS A 22 16.42 4.94 -10.97
N PRO A 23 17.18 4.80 -9.86
CA PRO A 23 16.69 5.07 -8.50
C PRO A 23 16.15 6.50 -8.32
N SER A 24 16.74 7.47 -9.03
CA SER A 24 16.35 8.89 -9.00
C SER A 24 15.13 9.22 -9.87
N ARG A 25 14.56 8.25 -10.59
CA ARG A 25 13.34 8.47 -11.38
C ARG A 25 12.20 8.88 -10.45
N VAL A 26 11.52 9.97 -10.78
CA VAL A 26 10.33 10.42 -10.05
C VAL A 26 9.19 9.42 -10.26
N TYR A 27 8.65 8.91 -9.16
CA TYR A 27 7.43 8.10 -9.10
C TYR A 27 6.19 9.00 -9.00
N ALA A 28 6.23 9.95 -8.07
CA ALA A 28 5.15 10.89 -7.79
C ALA A 28 5.69 12.22 -7.28
N THR A 29 4.91 13.28 -7.47
CA THR A 29 5.13 14.59 -6.86
C THR A 29 3.97 14.84 -5.90
N ILE A 30 4.28 15.10 -4.64
CA ILE A 30 3.29 15.25 -3.56
C ILE A 30 3.43 16.61 -2.88
N PRO A 31 2.38 17.15 -2.26
CA PRO A 31 2.48 18.36 -1.45
C PRO A 31 3.57 18.24 -0.38
N ALA A 32 4.35 19.30 -0.17
CA ALA A 32 5.36 19.34 0.88
C ALA A 32 4.74 19.43 2.29
N SER A 33 3.50 19.93 2.38
CA SER A 33 2.67 19.95 3.59
C SER A 33 1.27 19.43 3.27
N ALA A 34 0.70 18.64 4.18
CA ALA A 34 -0.67 18.14 4.07
C ALA A 34 -1.73 19.23 4.21
N THR A 35 -1.39 20.38 4.83
CA THR A 35 -2.34 21.44 5.18
C THR A 35 -2.07 22.77 4.50
N ASP A 36 -0.90 22.95 3.88
CA ASP A 36 -0.50 24.20 3.25
C ASP A 36 0.21 23.96 1.91
N LEU A 37 -0.55 24.14 0.82
CA LEU A 37 -0.03 23.99 -0.54
C LEU A 37 0.95 25.11 -0.94
N SER A 38 0.99 26.23 -0.23
CA SER A 38 1.93 27.32 -0.52
C SER A 38 3.39 26.93 -0.23
N ASN A 39 3.59 25.89 0.60
CA ASN A 39 4.89 25.26 0.85
C ASN A 39 5.42 24.45 -0.34
N GLY A 40 4.66 24.37 -1.44
CA GLY A 40 5.07 23.74 -2.68
C GLY A 40 4.95 22.21 -2.65
N PHE A 41 5.74 21.58 -3.51
CA PHE A 41 5.69 20.14 -3.76
C PHE A 41 7.09 19.54 -3.64
N ARG A 42 7.13 18.24 -3.37
CA ARG A 42 8.36 17.45 -3.38
C ARG A 42 8.19 16.21 -4.23
N ASP A 43 9.28 15.81 -4.85
CA ASP A 43 9.34 14.57 -5.62
C ASP A 43 9.63 13.38 -4.70
N VAL A 44 8.93 12.28 -4.97
CA VAL A 44 9.22 10.96 -4.43
C VAL A 44 9.84 10.14 -5.56
N THR A 45 11.09 9.74 -5.37
CA THR A 45 11.84 8.90 -6.32
C THR A 45 11.44 7.43 -6.17
N MET A 46 11.83 6.58 -7.14
CA MET A 46 11.62 5.13 -7.03
C MET A 46 12.38 4.53 -5.85
N ALA A 47 13.60 5.01 -5.56
CA ALA A 47 14.34 4.61 -4.37
C ALA A 47 13.61 5.02 -3.07
N LYS A 48 13.07 6.24 -3.02
CA LYS A 48 12.29 6.69 -1.86
C LYS A 48 10.98 5.92 -1.70
N LEU A 49 10.28 5.61 -2.80
CA LEU A 49 9.09 4.75 -2.75
C LEU A 49 9.45 3.39 -2.14
N ALA A 50 10.52 2.76 -2.61
CA ALA A 50 10.95 1.46 -2.09
C ALA A 50 11.29 1.53 -0.60
N ALA A 51 11.99 2.58 -0.14
CA ALA A 51 12.26 2.79 1.28
C ALA A 51 10.97 2.93 2.11
N ILE A 52 9.96 3.65 1.60
CA ILE A 52 8.65 3.77 2.25
C ILE A 52 7.96 2.39 2.34
N LEU A 53 8.05 1.57 1.29
CA LEU A 53 7.51 0.19 1.31
C LEU A 53 8.15 -0.63 2.43
N GLU A 54 9.47 -0.59 2.57
CA GLU A 54 10.17 -1.31 3.65
C GLU A 54 9.75 -0.83 5.04
N GLY A 55 9.56 0.48 5.21
CA GLY A 55 9.03 1.04 6.44
C GLY A 55 7.65 0.48 6.82
N ILE A 56 6.79 0.25 5.82
CA ILE A 56 5.47 -0.38 5.99
C ILE A 56 5.60 -1.88 6.27
N LEU A 57 6.46 -2.59 5.54
CA LEU A 57 6.70 -4.02 5.76
C LEU A 57 7.25 -4.32 7.15
N GLY A 58 8.04 -3.39 7.71
CA GLY A 58 8.56 -3.45 9.08
C GLY A 58 7.47 -3.46 10.17
N VAL A 59 6.23 -3.05 9.86
CA VAL A 59 5.07 -3.10 10.78
C VAL A 59 4.59 -4.56 11.03
N GLY A 60 5.15 -5.52 10.30
CA GLY A 60 4.98 -6.96 10.50
C GLY A 60 4.04 -7.62 9.49
N HIS A 61 3.69 -8.89 9.73
CA HIS A 61 2.91 -9.68 8.77
C HIS A 61 1.55 -9.05 8.42
N LEU A 62 1.35 -8.80 7.13
CA LEU A 62 0.21 -8.11 6.54
C LEU A 62 -0.86 -9.11 6.04
N ASN A 63 -1.37 -10.01 6.90
CA ASN A 63 -2.38 -10.98 6.46
C ASN A 63 -3.73 -10.28 6.17
N ALA A 64 -4.16 -10.25 4.90
CA ALA A 64 -5.41 -9.66 4.40
C ALA A 64 -5.74 -8.29 5.02
N ILE A 65 -5.25 -7.24 4.36
CA ILE A 65 -5.20 -5.91 4.95
C ILE A 65 -6.24 -5.00 4.33
N ALA A 66 -7.00 -4.30 5.17
CA ALA A 66 -7.59 -3.04 4.76
C ALA A 66 -6.73 -1.89 5.23
N TYR A 67 -6.74 -0.78 4.48
CA TYR A 67 -6.07 0.44 4.86
C TYR A 67 -7.02 1.63 4.84
N ILE A 68 -7.05 2.38 5.94
CA ILE A 68 -7.78 3.65 6.06
C ILE A 68 -6.79 4.75 6.40
N GLY A 69 -6.65 5.74 5.52
CA GLY A 69 -5.76 6.87 5.74
C GLY A 69 -6.07 8.07 4.86
N PRO A 70 -5.26 9.13 4.98
CA PRO A 70 -5.31 10.27 4.06
C PRO A 70 -5.08 9.85 2.61
N ALA A 71 -5.69 10.58 1.68
CA ALA A 71 -5.60 10.32 0.25
C ALA A 71 -4.23 10.71 -0.32
N ASP A 72 -3.20 9.93 0.00
CA ASP A 72 -1.83 10.16 -0.43
C ASP A 72 -1.14 8.86 -0.90
N ILE A 73 0.17 8.97 -1.16
CA ILE A 73 1.07 7.91 -1.63
C ILE A 73 1.01 6.64 -0.77
N ARG A 74 0.63 6.72 0.52
CA ARG A 74 0.54 5.54 1.39
C ARG A 74 -0.44 4.50 0.87
N TYR A 75 -1.49 4.87 0.15
CA TYR A 75 -2.38 3.88 -0.49
C TYR A 75 -1.64 3.00 -1.51
N ALA A 76 -0.83 3.61 -2.37
CA ALA A 76 -0.02 2.86 -3.34
C ALA A 76 1.06 2.02 -2.63
N ALA A 77 1.67 2.58 -1.59
CA ALA A 77 2.70 1.89 -0.82
C ALA A 77 2.14 0.67 -0.06
N MET A 78 1.00 0.82 0.62
CA MET A 78 0.28 -0.25 1.30
C MET A 78 -0.15 -1.36 0.32
N PHE A 79 -0.61 -0.98 -0.87
CA PHE A 79 -0.96 -1.94 -1.91
C PHE A 79 0.26 -2.76 -2.36
N LEU A 80 1.37 -2.10 -2.69
CA LEU A 80 2.60 -2.78 -3.13
C LEU A 80 3.19 -3.68 -2.02
N ALA A 81 3.22 -3.21 -0.77
CA ALA A 81 3.68 -3.98 0.38
C ALA A 81 2.82 -5.24 0.62
N ALA A 82 1.50 -5.13 0.49
CA ALA A 82 0.59 -6.27 0.57
C ALA A 82 0.90 -7.33 -0.50
N VAL A 83 1.03 -6.89 -1.76
CA VAL A 83 1.33 -7.76 -2.89
C VAL A 83 2.70 -8.42 -2.71
N GLN A 84 3.71 -7.67 -2.25
CA GLN A 84 5.06 -8.19 -2.02
C GLN A 84 5.07 -9.34 -1.02
N CYS A 85 4.24 -9.26 0.01
CA CYS A 85 4.12 -10.34 0.99
C CYS A 85 3.19 -11.49 0.56
N GLY A 86 2.63 -11.45 -0.65
CA GLY A 86 1.69 -12.47 -1.14
C GLY A 86 0.30 -12.38 -0.53
N TYR A 87 -0.13 -11.19 -0.10
CA TYR A 87 -1.42 -10.97 0.55
C TYR A 87 -2.36 -10.11 -0.31
N LYS A 88 -3.67 -10.32 -0.09
CA LYS A 88 -4.73 -9.52 -0.73
C LYS A 88 -4.89 -8.19 0.01
N ASN A 89 -4.92 -7.07 -0.71
CA ASN A 89 -5.29 -5.76 -0.17
C ASN A 89 -6.79 -5.53 -0.37
N GLU A 90 -7.53 -5.16 0.67
CA GLU A 90 -8.99 -5.05 0.66
C GLU A 90 -9.42 -3.62 1.00
N GLY A 91 -10.24 -2.98 0.16
CA GLY A 91 -10.59 -1.57 0.32
C GLY A 91 -11.52 -1.24 1.49
N LEU A 92 -12.08 -2.23 2.20
CA LEU A 92 -12.97 -2.05 3.35
C LEU A 92 -13.12 -3.37 4.13
N VAL A 93 -13.03 -3.29 5.46
CA VAL A 93 -13.01 -4.43 6.40
C VAL A 93 -14.37 -5.09 6.59
N ILE A 94 -15.46 -4.32 6.47
CA ILE A 94 -16.76 -4.68 7.07
C ILE A 94 -17.44 -5.88 6.38
N ARG A 95 -16.96 -6.32 5.21
CA ARG A 95 -17.56 -7.45 4.47
C ARG A 95 -16.56 -8.47 3.96
N SER A 96 -15.31 -8.39 4.35
CA SER A 96 -14.26 -9.28 3.86
C SER A 96 -13.72 -10.17 4.99
N GLU A 97 -12.97 -11.22 4.64
CA GLU A 97 -12.24 -12.05 5.63
C GLU A 97 -10.99 -11.33 6.17
N CYS A 98 -10.95 -10.00 6.07
CA CYS A 98 -9.89 -9.14 6.58
C CYS A 98 -9.61 -9.44 8.05
N ARG A 99 -8.39 -9.89 8.36
CA ARG A 99 -7.97 -10.17 9.73
C ARG A 99 -7.19 -9.03 10.35
N ALA A 100 -6.75 -8.05 9.54
CA ALA A 100 -6.04 -6.89 10.02
C ALA A 100 -6.48 -5.59 9.31
N LEU A 101 -6.91 -4.58 10.08
CA LEU A 101 -7.15 -3.24 9.57
C LEU A 101 -5.97 -2.34 9.94
N PHE A 102 -5.28 -1.87 8.91
CA PHE A 102 -4.27 -0.86 9.00
C PHE A 102 -4.90 0.52 8.93
N TYR A 103 -4.48 1.42 9.80
CA TYR A 103 -4.97 2.80 9.76
C TYR A 103 -3.83 3.78 10.02
N SER A 104 -3.97 4.94 9.42
CA SER A 104 -3.09 6.08 9.66
C SER A 104 -3.34 6.67 11.05
N GLU A 105 -2.31 7.15 11.75
CA GLU A 105 -2.49 7.83 13.05
C GLU A 105 -3.51 8.97 12.99
N GLU A 106 -3.52 9.71 11.88
CA GLU A 106 -4.47 10.79 11.58
C GLU A 106 -5.94 10.33 11.60
N MET A 107 -6.19 9.01 11.50
CA MET A 107 -7.52 8.39 11.50
C MET A 107 -7.84 7.65 12.81
N GLY A 108 -7.11 7.91 13.90
CA GLY A 108 -7.29 7.24 15.20
C GLY A 108 -8.74 7.22 15.71
N MET A 109 -9.48 8.33 15.57
CA MET A 109 -10.88 8.40 16.00
C MET A 109 -11.82 7.49 15.18
N VAL A 110 -11.55 7.33 13.87
CA VAL A 110 -12.32 6.43 13.00
C VAL A 110 -12.01 4.97 13.36
N SER A 111 -10.76 4.68 13.72
CA SER A 111 -10.32 3.37 14.21
C SER A 111 -10.97 3.00 15.55
N GLU A 112 -11.06 3.93 16.50
CA GLU A 112 -11.76 3.74 17.78
C GLU A 112 -13.27 3.46 17.59
N ALA A 113 -13.91 4.18 16.66
CA ALA A 113 -15.31 3.95 16.32
C ALA A 113 -15.54 2.56 15.69
N LEU A 114 -14.61 2.08 14.86
CA LEU A 114 -14.69 0.77 14.19
C LEU A 114 -14.39 -0.40 15.14
N SER A 115 -13.42 -0.23 16.05
CA SER A 115 -12.98 -1.25 17.01
C SER A 115 -13.97 -1.48 18.15
N SER A 116 -14.74 -0.47 18.54
CA SER A 116 -15.62 -0.52 19.72
C SER A 116 -16.90 -1.35 19.54
N SER A 117 -17.30 -1.74 18.33
CA SER A 117 -18.53 -2.55 18.16
C SER A 117 -18.77 -3.26 16.83
N GLN A 118 -18.02 -2.97 15.76
CA GLN A 118 -18.41 -3.41 14.40
C GLN A 118 -17.57 -4.54 13.79
N LEU A 119 -16.40 -4.85 14.36
CA LEU A 119 -15.41 -5.76 13.74
C LEU A 119 -14.76 -6.73 14.76
N PRO A 120 -15.54 -7.66 15.36
CA PRO A 120 -14.98 -8.64 16.29
C PRO A 120 -13.95 -9.54 15.59
N GLY A 121 -12.74 -9.63 16.16
CA GLY A 121 -11.66 -10.51 15.67
C GLY A 121 -10.71 -9.88 14.64
N VAL A 122 -10.92 -8.62 14.25
CA VAL A 122 -9.98 -7.88 13.40
C VAL A 122 -8.90 -7.22 14.25
N VAL A 123 -7.63 -7.45 13.90
CA VAL A 123 -6.49 -6.81 14.54
C VAL A 123 -6.30 -5.41 13.96
N MET A 124 -6.40 -4.38 14.79
CA MET A 124 -6.13 -3.01 14.39
C MET A 124 -4.63 -2.72 14.50
N LYS A 125 -4.02 -2.18 13.44
CA LYS A 125 -2.61 -1.80 13.41
C LYS A 125 -2.43 -0.39 12.87
N THR A 126 -1.61 0.40 13.54
CA THR A 126 -1.23 1.72 13.06
C THR A 126 -0.16 1.61 11.97
N VAL A 127 -0.30 2.38 10.90
CA VAL A 127 0.75 2.64 9.91
C VAL A 127 1.36 4.00 10.24
N PRO A 128 2.71 4.14 10.19
CA PRO A 128 3.34 5.43 10.43
C PRO A 128 2.80 6.52 9.50
N SER A 129 2.86 7.76 9.97
CA SER A 129 2.48 8.93 9.17
C SER A 129 3.38 9.04 7.93
N LEU A 130 2.91 9.75 6.89
CA LEU A 130 3.75 9.98 5.72
C LEU A 130 5.05 10.71 6.11
N ASP A 131 4.96 11.67 7.02
CA ASP A 131 6.11 12.43 7.54
C ASP A 131 7.12 11.58 8.31
N GLU A 132 6.70 10.46 8.91
CA GLU A 132 7.59 9.48 9.53
C GLU A 132 8.18 8.49 8.52
N LEU A 133 7.48 8.20 7.41
CA LEU A 133 7.94 7.26 6.39
C LEU A 133 8.97 7.86 5.42
N LEU A 134 8.94 9.16 5.13
CA LEU A 134 9.90 9.73 4.16
C LEU A 134 11.33 9.82 4.67
N PRO A 135 11.58 10.03 5.97
CA PRO A 135 12.91 9.92 6.54
C PRO A 135 13.51 8.52 6.43
N THR A 136 12.74 7.48 6.06
CA THR A 136 13.29 6.12 5.87
C THR A 136 14.46 6.16 4.88
N PRO A 137 15.64 5.65 5.29
CA PRO A 137 16.83 5.67 4.45
C PRO A 137 16.63 4.94 3.12
N GLU A 138 17.16 5.50 2.02
CA GLU A 138 17.04 4.89 0.69
C GLU A 138 17.89 3.62 0.51
N ASP A 139 18.85 3.39 1.41
CA ASP A 139 19.67 2.18 1.50
C ASP A 139 19.06 1.10 2.40
N THR A 140 17.82 1.29 2.86
CA THR A 140 17.06 0.26 3.60
C THR A 140 16.98 -1.02 2.78
N ALA A 141 17.25 -2.16 3.43
CA ALA A 141 17.29 -3.47 2.78
C ALA A 141 15.95 -3.76 2.08
N HIS A 142 15.99 -3.86 0.75
CA HIS A 142 14.82 -4.03 -0.09
C HIS A 142 14.29 -5.48 -0.06
N TYR A 143 13.00 -5.66 0.19
CA TYR A 143 12.27 -6.90 0.05
C TYR A 143 12.11 -7.25 -1.43
N ARG A 144 12.85 -8.26 -1.88
CA ARG A 144 12.84 -8.66 -3.29
C ARG A 144 11.58 -9.44 -3.63
N TYR A 145 10.86 -9.03 -4.67
CA TYR A 145 9.71 -9.80 -5.14
C TYR A 145 10.11 -10.89 -6.14
N GLU A 146 10.05 -12.14 -5.70
CA GLU A 146 10.63 -13.25 -6.45
C GLU A 146 9.66 -13.92 -7.44
N LYS A 147 8.33 -13.78 -7.28
CA LYS A 147 7.38 -14.44 -8.19
C LYS A 147 7.49 -13.93 -9.62
N THR A 148 7.46 -14.87 -10.56
CA THR A 148 7.34 -14.63 -12.00
C THR A 148 5.93 -14.20 -12.37
N PHE A 149 5.76 -13.66 -13.59
CA PHE A 149 4.43 -13.28 -14.08
C PHE A 149 3.48 -14.48 -14.10
N ASP A 150 3.92 -15.64 -14.58
CA ASP A 150 3.08 -16.83 -14.66
C ASP A 150 2.64 -17.36 -13.29
N GLU A 151 3.48 -17.18 -12.25
CA GLU A 151 3.12 -17.55 -10.88
C GLU A 151 2.10 -16.60 -10.25
N ALA A 152 2.14 -15.31 -10.61
CA ALA A 152 1.36 -14.27 -9.92
C ALA A 152 0.13 -13.76 -10.70
N ARG A 153 0.05 -13.98 -12.02
CA ARG A 153 -0.97 -13.38 -12.91
C ARG A 153 -2.42 -13.67 -12.52
N ASP A 154 -2.66 -14.81 -11.88
CA ASP A 154 -4.00 -15.26 -11.48
C ASP A 154 -4.21 -15.14 -9.95
N GLU A 155 -3.22 -14.58 -9.23
CA GLU A 155 -3.34 -14.30 -7.81
C GLU A 155 -4.12 -13.00 -7.58
N PRO A 156 -5.21 -13.01 -6.81
CA PRO A 156 -5.92 -11.78 -6.47
C PRO A 156 -5.05 -10.87 -5.63
N CYS A 157 -4.93 -9.61 -6.03
CA CYS A 157 -4.09 -8.60 -5.38
C CYS A 157 -4.90 -7.49 -4.71
N LEU A 158 -6.14 -7.25 -5.16
CA LEU A 158 -6.99 -6.16 -4.68
C LEU A 158 -8.45 -6.60 -4.59
N ILE A 159 -9.13 -6.16 -3.52
CA ILE A 159 -10.58 -6.30 -3.37
C ILE A 159 -11.21 -4.91 -3.28
N LEU A 160 -12.07 -4.59 -4.24
CA LEU A 160 -12.77 -3.32 -4.34
C LEU A 160 -14.27 -3.50 -4.12
N HIS A 161 -14.92 -2.46 -3.60
CA HIS A 161 -16.38 -2.41 -3.52
C HIS A 161 -16.95 -1.56 -4.66
N SER A 162 -18.06 -2.03 -5.23
CA SER A 162 -18.93 -1.16 -6.04
C SER A 162 -19.74 -0.22 -5.14
N SER A 163 -20.06 0.99 -5.61
CA SER A 163 -20.77 2.06 -4.86
C SER A 163 -22.17 1.72 -4.32
N GLY A 164 -22.69 0.50 -4.55
CA GLY A 164 -23.88 0.01 -3.86
C GLY A 164 -25.18 0.76 -4.17
N SER A 165 -25.26 1.48 -5.28
CA SER A 165 -26.44 2.30 -5.62
C SER A 165 -27.72 1.50 -5.88
N THR A 166 -27.64 0.17 -6.02
CA THR A 166 -28.78 -0.73 -6.28
C THR A 166 -28.91 -1.86 -5.27
N GLY A 167 -28.27 -1.78 -4.10
CA GLY A 167 -28.33 -2.80 -3.04
C GLY A 167 -27.00 -2.95 -2.29
N ASP A 168 -26.85 -4.05 -1.56
CA ASP A 168 -25.63 -4.34 -0.80
C ASP A 168 -24.35 -4.28 -1.68
N PRO A 169 -23.29 -3.58 -1.24
CA PRO A 169 -22.03 -3.48 -1.97
C PRO A 169 -21.45 -4.87 -2.31
N LYS A 170 -21.21 -5.13 -3.59
CA LYS A 170 -20.55 -6.35 -4.06
C LYS A 170 -19.03 -6.20 -3.98
N LEU A 171 -18.37 -7.28 -3.63
CA LEU A 171 -16.90 -7.42 -3.67
C LEU A 171 -16.47 -7.75 -5.10
N VAL A 172 -15.47 -7.03 -5.60
CA VAL A 172 -14.79 -7.29 -6.88
C VAL A 172 -13.34 -7.57 -6.57
N THR A 173 -12.87 -8.76 -6.95
CA THR A 173 -11.48 -9.20 -6.77
C THR A 173 -10.73 -9.02 -8.08
N THR A 174 -9.56 -8.39 -8.05
CA THR A 174 -8.66 -8.21 -9.20
C THR A 174 -7.25 -8.61 -8.89
#